data_AF-A0A8J7KV83-F1
#
_entry.id   AF-A0A8J7KV83-F1
#
_cell.length_a   1.000
_cell.length_b   1.000
_cell.length_c   1.000
_cell.angle_alpha   90.00
_cell.angle_beta   90.00
_cell.angle_gamma   90.00
#
_symmetry.space_group_name_H-M   'P 1'
#
loop_
_entity.id
_entity.type
_entity.pdbx_description
1 polymer ?
#
loop_
_entity_poly.entity_id
_entity_poly.type
_entity_poly.pdbx_seq_one_letter_code
_entity_poly.pdbx_strand_id
1 'polypeptide(L)'
;MQGYGTVFKRYIDDEDLPDDYVALVHGSDSPWLPISEPLIHIDFLLQHALRESIIPPELYQVLIDGLTNMWFGHRTIKYIKEKSLFF
;
A
#
# COMPACT_ATOMS: atom_id res chain seq x y z
N MET A 1 -8.70 -16.97 14.78
CA MET A 1 -9.28 -15.62 14.64
C MET A 1 -10.40 -15.68 13.62
N GLN A 2 -11.52 -14.97 13.84
CA GLN A 2 -12.56 -14.80 12.81
C GLN A 2 -12.42 -13.39 12.25
N GLY A 3 -12.07 -13.26 10.98
CA GLY A 3 -12.01 -11.97 10.30
C GLY A 3 -13.06 -11.84 9.19
N TYR A 4 -13.10 -10.67 8.57
CA TYR A 4 -14.10 -10.31 7.56
C TYR A 4 -13.48 -9.44 6.47
N GLY A 5 -14.04 -9.52 5.26
CA GLY A 5 -13.68 -8.65 4.15
C GLY A 5 -12.44 -9.10 3.35
N THR A 6 -12.13 -8.33 2.33
CA THR A 6 -11.10 -8.67 1.32
C THR A 6 -9.69 -8.72 1.90
N VAL A 7 -9.37 -7.85 2.87
CA VAL A 7 -8.06 -7.83 3.54
C VAL A 7 -7.83 -9.14 4.30
N PHE A 8 -8.77 -9.53 5.17
CA PHE A 8 -8.67 -10.77 5.92
C PHE A 8 -8.58 -11.99 4.99
N LYS A 9 -9.42 -12.03 3.96
CA LYS A 9 -9.37 -13.10 2.96
C LYS A 9 -7.99 -13.25 2.33
N ARG A 10 -7.30 -12.14 2.05
CA ARG A 10 -5.96 -12.18 1.43
C ARG A 10 -4.91 -12.84 2.33
N TYR A 11 -4.97 -12.63 3.64
CA TYR A 11 -4.10 -13.33 4.61
C TYR A 11 -4.44 -14.82 4.79
N ILE A 12 -5.68 -15.23 4.50
CA ILE A 12 -6.05 -16.64 4.48
C ILE A 12 -5.61 -17.31 3.18
N ASP A 13 -5.71 -16.59 2.06
CA ASP A 13 -5.38 -17.11 0.74
C ASP A 13 -3.85 -17.12 0.48
N ASP A 14 -3.07 -16.30 1.21
CA ASP A 14 -1.62 -16.16 1.09
C ASP A 14 -0.97 -16.15 2.50
N GLU A 15 -0.43 -17.30 2.91
CA GLU A 15 0.22 -17.49 4.22
C GLU A 15 1.56 -16.74 4.34
N ASP A 16 2.19 -16.39 3.22
CA ASP A 16 3.48 -15.70 3.19
C ASP A 16 3.32 -14.17 3.10
N LEU A 17 2.08 -13.67 3.12
CA LEU A 17 1.81 -12.24 3.08
C LEU A 17 2.42 -11.55 4.31
N PRO A 18 3.31 -10.57 4.13
CA PRO A 18 4.07 -10.02 5.25
C PRO A 18 3.17 -9.20 6.17
N ASP A 19 3.40 -9.30 7.48
CA ASP A 19 2.60 -8.59 8.50
C ASP A 19 2.63 -7.06 8.33
N ASP A 20 3.72 -6.51 7.77
CA ASP A 20 3.87 -5.08 7.55
C ASP A 20 3.03 -4.56 6.36
N TYR A 21 2.38 -5.45 5.62
CA TYR A 21 1.52 -5.12 4.49
C TYR A 21 0.30 -4.28 4.91
N VAL A 22 -0.15 -4.45 6.16
CA VAL A 22 -1.23 -3.65 6.78
C VAL A 22 -0.72 -2.58 7.74
N ALA A 23 0.60 -2.44 7.93
CA ALA A 23 1.15 -1.50 8.88
C ALA A 23 1.00 -0.04 8.42
N LEU A 24 0.63 0.84 9.36
CA LEU A 24 0.64 2.28 9.17
C LEU A 24 1.20 2.99 10.42
N VAL A 25 1.69 4.21 10.22
CA VAL A 25 2.24 5.06 11.28
C VAL A 25 1.23 6.12 11.67
N HIS A 26 1.16 6.38 12.97
CA HIS A 26 0.40 7.48 13.54
C HIS A 26 1.36 8.52 14.13
N GLY A 27 0.88 9.76 14.25
CA GLY A 27 1.58 10.81 14.99
C GLY A 27 1.81 10.45 16.46
N SER A 28 2.80 11.07 17.10
CA SER A 28 3.18 10.83 18.49
C SER A 28 2.11 11.24 19.50
N ASP A 29 1.33 12.26 19.17
CA ASP A 29 0.43 12.93 20.09
C ASP A 29 -1.03 12.64 19.73
N SER A 30 -1.86 12.55 20.77
CA SER A 30 -3.32 12.47 20.62
C SER A 30 -3.81 13.64 19.74
N PRO A 31 -4.63 13.38 18.70
CA PRO A 31 -5.45 12.19 18.49
C PRO A 31 -4.82 11.06 17.66
N TRP A 32 -3.48 10.97 17.58
CA TRP A 32 -2.72 9.96 16.84
C TRP A 32 -3.19 9.85 15.39
N LEU A 33 -3.17 10.97 14.66
CA LEU A 33 -3.59 10.97 13.27
C LEU A 33 -2.67 10.07 12.43
N PRO A 34 -3.21 9.29 11.47
CA PRO A 34 -2.40 8.52 10.55
C PRO A 34 -1.54 9.48 9.71
N ILE A 35 -0.24 9.20 9.62
CA ILE A 35 0.72 9.97 8.81
C ILE A 35 1.22 9.18 7.60
N SER A 36 0.86 7.91 7.50
CA SER A 36 1.16 7.03 6.38
C SER A 36 -0.04 6.15 6.04
N GLU A 37 0.06 5.45 4.91
CA GLU A 37 -0.95 4.53 4.42
C GLU A 37 -0.47 3.07 4.52
N PRO A 38 -1.35 2.11 4.84
CA PRO A 38 -1.07 0.69 4.67
C PRO A 38 -0.69 0.36 3.23
N LEU A 39 0.29 -0.54 3.05
CA LEU A 39 0.71 -0.95 1.71
C LEU A 39 -0.42 -1.64 0.94
N ILE A 40 -1.27 -2.41 1.63
CA ILE A 40 -2.44 -3.03 1.02
C ILE A 40 -3.36 -2.02 0.34
N HIS A 41 -3.64 -0.86 0.96
CA HIS A 41 -4.50 0.15 0.36
C HIS A 41 -3.87 0.72 -0.91
N ILE A 42 -2.56 0.96 -0.88
CA ILE A 42 -1.82 1.44 -2.03
C ILE A 42 -1.80 0.40 -3.15
N ASP A 43 -1.55 -0.88 -2.85
CA ASP A 43 -1.57 -1.95 -3.85
C ASP A 43 -2.95 -2.05 -4.52
N PHE A 44 -4.05 -2.01 -3.75
CA PHE A 44 -5.39 -2.00 -4.33
C PHE A 44 -5.63 -0.81 -5.27
N LEU A 45 -5.15 0.39 -4.91
CA LEU A 45 -5.21 1.57 -5.77
C LEU A 45 -4.41 1.37 -7.06
N LEU A 46 -3.16 0.88 -6.95
CA LEU A 46 -2.28 0.68 -8.10
C LEU A 46 -2.79 -0.43 -9.03
N GLN A 47 -3.30 -1.54 -8.49
CA GLN A 47 -3.94 -2.58 -9.28
C GLN A 47 -5.19 -2.08 -9.99
N HIS A 48 -5.99 -1.22 -9.34
CA HIS A 48 -7.13 -0.59 -9.99
C HIS A 48 -6.67 0.30 -11.15
N ALA A 49 -5.68 1.17 -10.93
CA ALA A 49 -5.12 2.01 -11.99
C ALA A 49 -4.53 1.20 -13.16
N LEU A 50 -3.89 0.07 -12.86
CA LEU A 50 -3.39 -0.87 -13.86
C LEU A 50 -4.52 -1.49 -14.70
N ARG A 51 -5.59 -1.98 -14.05
CA ARG A 51 -6.75 -2.55 -14.75
C ARG A 51 -7.46 -1.53 -15.65
N GLU A 52 -7.55 -0.29 -15.19
CA GLU A 52 -8.11 0.83 -15.96
C GLU A 52 -7.13 1.41 -16.99
N SER A 53 -5.95 0.82 -17.16
CA SER A 53 -4.90 1.28 -18.09
C SER A 53 -4.46 2.73 -17.86
N ILE A 54 -4.58 3.24 -16.63
CA ILE A 54 -4.12 4.57 -16.22
C ILE A 54 -2.60 4.57 -16.05
N ILE A 55 -2.04 3.43 -15.63
CA ILE A 55 -0.60 3.21 -15.52
C ILE A 55 -0.20 1.93 -16.26
N PRO A 56 1.02 1.87 -16.82
CA PRO A 56 1.52 0.64 -17.44
C PRO A 56 1.97 -0.39 -16.37
N PRO A 57 2.02 -1.70 -16.72
CA PRO A 57 2.47 -2.75 -15.80
C PRO A 57 3.86 -2.52 -15.20
N GLU A 58 4.78 -1.94 -15.98
CA GLU A 58 6.15 -1.65 -15.54
C GLU A 58 6.16 -0.61 -14.42
N LEU A 59 5.28 0.41 -14.50
CA LEU A 59 5.16 1.43 -13.46
C LEU A 59 4.54 0.84 -12.20
N TYR A 60 3.54 -0.03 -12.32
CA TYR A 60 3.00 -0.78 -11.19
C TYR A 60 4.10 -1.54 -10.44
N GLN A 61 4.91 -2.30 -11.17
CA GLN A 61 6.00 -3.11 -10.59
C GLN A 61 7.04 -2.25 -9.88
N VAL A 62 7.50 -1.17 -10.53
CA VAL A 62 8.48 -0.23 -9.93
C VAL A 62 7.95 0.40 -8.65
N LEU A 63 6.67 0.80 -8.63
CA LEU A 63 6.07 1.41 -7.45
C LEU A 63 5.90 0.41 -6.31
N ILE A 64 5.36 -0.79 -6.58
CA ILE A 64 5.08 -1.77 -5.53
C ILE A 64 6.37 -2.33 -4.92
N ASP A 65 7.40 -2.60 -5.73
CA ASP A 65 8.70 -3.06 -5.23
C ASP A 65 9.38 -1.99 -4.35
N GLY A 66 9.30 -0.72 -4.78
CA GLY A 66 9.82 0.40 -4.03
C GLY A 66 9.11 0.59 -2.69
N LEU A 67 7.78 0.47 -2.65
CA LEU A 67 6.98 0.63 -1.44
C LEU A 67 7.09 -0.54 -0.47
N THR A 68 7.24 -1.76 -0.99
CA THR A 68 7.45 -2.97 -0.18
C THR A 68 8.74 -2.86 0.63
N ASN A 69 9.82 -2.40 0.00
CA ASN A 69 11.12 -2.24 0.64
C ASN A 69 11.28 -0.90 1.41
N MET A 70 10.21 -0.14 1.56
CA MET A 70 10.21 1.16 2.22
C MET A 70 9.77 1.05 3.67
N TRP A 71 10.39 1.83 4.55
CA TRP A 71 9.86 2.05 5.89
C TRP A 71 8.42 2.61 5.82
N PHE A 72 7.50 1.95 6.54
CA PHE A 72 6.06 2.20 6.47
C PHE A 72 5.65 3.67 6.69
N GLY A 73 6.40 4.45 7.46
CA GLY A 73 6.12 5.89 7.67
C GLY A 73 6.36 6.77 6.44
N HIS A 74 7.04 6.28 5.40
CA HIS A 74 7.23 6.98 4.13
C HIS A 74 6.19 6.60 3.07
N ARG A 75 5.38 5.56 3.31
CA ARG A 75 4.29 5.14 2.40
C ARG A 75 3.15 6.16 2.48
N THR A 76 3.11 7.11 1.55
CA THR A 76 2.10 8.18 1.54
C THR A 76 1.52 8.38 0.14
N ILE A 77 0.28 8.89 0.06
CA ILE A 77 -0.32 9.28 -1.23
C ILE A 77 0.52 10.33 -1.96
N LYS A 78 1.16 11.25 -1.20
CA LYS A 78 2.07 12.25 -1.76
C LYS A 78 3.26 11.60 -2.45
N TYR A 79 3.90 10.61 -1.82
CA TYR A 79 5.01 9.86 -2.40
C TYR A 79 4.60 9.20 -3.72
N ILE A 80 3.43 8.54 -3.76
CA ILE A 80 2.93 7.88 -4.97
C ILE A 80 2.72 8.91 -6.08
N LYS A 81 2.02 10.02 -5.79
CA LYS A 81 1.80 11.10 -6.77
C LYS A 81 3.11 11.61 -7.34
N GLU A 82 4.11 11.86 -6.50
CA GLU A 82 5.41 12.34 -6.95
C GLU A 82 6.12 11.34 -7.86
N LYS A 83 6.08 10.04 -7.53
CA LYS A 83 6.70 8.99 -8.35
C LYS A 83 5.95 8.66 -9.63
N SER A 84 4.63 8.84 -9.65
CA SER A 84 3.80 8.62 -10.83
C SER A 84 3.87 9.75 -11.85
N LEU A 85 4.34 10.96 -11.47
CA LEU A 85 4.50 12.10 -12.37
C LEU A 85 5.79 12.07 -13.21
N PHE A 86 6.71 11.15 -12.94
CA PHE A 86 7.98 11.01 -13.67
C PHE A 86 7.92 10.02 -14.85
N PHE A 87 6.73 9.51 -15.18
CA PHE A 87 6.44 8.63 -16.31
C PHE A 87 5.30 9.24 -17.14
#